data_AF-A0A5D2WWW4-F1
#
_entry.id   AF-A0A5D2WWW4-F1
#
_cell.length_a   1.000
_cell.length_b   1.000
_cell.length_c   1.000
_cell.angle_alpha   90.00
_cell.angle_beta   90.00
_cell.angle_gamma   90.00
#
_symmetry.space_group_name_H-M   'P 1'
#
loop_
_entity.id
_entity.type
_entity.pdbx_description
1 polymer ?
#
loop_
_entity_poly.entity_id
_entity_poly.type
_entity_poly.pdbx_seq_one_letter_code
_entity_poly.pdbx_strand_id
1 'polypeptide(L)'
;MGLIQLIKSINWEEEDYPAQEDFIVLPFFFMFFPSVRFFLDRVLFERVGRQLIFGKGYQMLDTNKTDNKNKVIKFKESAWKCIYFLSAEFLALYVTSKEPWFNNTRHFWVGPGDQVWPDQKIKF
;
A
#
# COMPACT_ATOMS: atom_id res chain seq x y z
N MET A 1 5.89 3.32 22.51
CA MET A 1 6.93 4.36 22.27
C MET A 1 8.23 3.82 21.67
N GLY A 2 8.48 2.50 21.56
CA GLY A 2 9.75 2.00 20.99
C GLY A 2 9.82 1.92 19.46
N LEU A 3 8.74 1.49 18.78
CA LEU A 3 8.74 1.33 17.32
C LEU A 3 8.83 2.66 16.56
N ILE A 4 8.20 3.71 17.07
CA ILE A 4 8.20 5.05 16.45
C ILE A 4 9.60 5.67 16.54
N GLN A 5 10.35 5.42 17.62
CA GLN A 5 11.74 5.86 17.74
C GLN A 5 12.67 5.07 16.81
N LEU A 6 12.46 3.75 16.66
CA LEU A 6 13.20 2.91 15.71
C LEU A 6 12.96 3.32 14.24
N ILE A 7 11.72 3.64 13.87
CA ILE A 7 11.38 4.12 12.52
C ILE A 7 11.97 5.52 12.28
N LYS A 8 12.09 6.34 13.33
CA LYS A 8 12.68 7.68 13.26
C LYS A 8 14.21 7.66 13.25
N SER A 9 14.86 6.63 13.81
CA SER A 9 16.31 6.45 13.72
C SER A 9 16.74 5.94 12.35
N ILE A 10 15.84 5.33 11.58
CA ILE A 10 16.09 5.03 10.17
C ILE A 10 16.03 6.35 9.42
N ASN A 11 17.17 6.74 8.87
CA ASN A 11 17.34 7.98 8.14
C ASN A 11 16.91 7.75 6.68
N TRP A 12 15.59 7.76 6.44
CA TRP A 12 14.99 7.53 5.11
C TRP A 12 15.42 8.53 4.02
N GLU A 13 16.16 9.58 4.39
CA GLU A 13 16.70 10.56 3.44
C GLU A 13 18.20 10.35 3.15
N GLU A 14 18.81 9.35 3.75
CA GLU A 14 20.19 8.97 3.45
C GLU A 14 20.24 8.23 2.12
N GLU A 15 21.10 8.72 1.23
CA GLU A 15 21.28 8.20 -0.12
C GLU A 15 22.52 7.31 -0.14
N ASP A 16 22.32 6.03 -0.38
CA ASP A 16 23.38 5.02 -0.45
C ASP A 16 23.32 4.19 -1.74
N TYR A 17 24.39 3.44 -2.00
CA TYR A 17 24.41 2.51 -3.14
C TYR A 17 23.58 1.28 -2.82
N PRO A 18 22.85 0.72 -3.80
CA PRO A 18 22.02 -0.46 -3.58
C PRO A 18 22.88 -1.62 -3.08
N ALA A 19 22.53 -2.16 -1.92
CA ALA A 19 23.26 -3.23 -1.27
C ALA A 19 22.44 -4.54 -1.29
N GLN A 20 23.13 -5.68 -1.19
CA GLN A 20 22.43 -6.97 -1.10
C GLN A 20 21.63 -7.10 0.21
N GLU A 21 21.98 -6.31 1.22
CA GLU A 21 21.33 -6.27 2.53
C GLU A 21 19.89 -5.73 2.42
N ASP A 22 19.60 -4.91 1.41
CA ASP A 22 18.27 -4.34 1.14
C ASP A 22 17.26 -5.45 0.82
N PHE A 23 17.70 -6.60 0.31
CA PHE A 23 16.81 -7.72 0.03
C PHE A 23 16.24 -8.40 1.29
N ILE A 24 16.74 -8.08 2.48
CA ILE A 24 16.21 -8.62 3.75
C ILE A 24 14.75 -8.19 3.98
N VAL A 25 14.29 -7.09 3.37
CA VAL A 25 12.87 -6.69 3.47
C VAL A 25 11.92 -7.54 2.62
N LEU A 26 12.41 -8.27 1.61
CA LEU A 26 11.57 -9.13 0.77
C LEU A 26 10.78 -10.19 1.56
N PRO A 27 11.38 -11.02 2.43
CA PRO A 27 10.63 -12.00 3.21
C PRO A 27 9.61 -11.34 4.15
N PHE A 28 9.90 -10.15 4.66
CA PHE A 28 8.94 -9.38 5.45
C PHE A 28 7.71 -9.01 4.61
N PHE A 29 7.90 -8.43 3.43
CA PHE A 29 6.80 -8.11 2.52
C PHE A 29 6.03 -9.36 2.08
N PHE A 30 6.74 -10.45 1.78
CA PHE A 30 6.13 -11.72 1.38
C PHE A 30 5.14 -12.25 2.43
N MET A 31 5.44 -12.08 3.72
CA MET A 31 4.52 -12.47 4.79
C MET A 31 3.47 -11.39 5.10
N PHE A 32 3.84 -10.11 5.00
CA PHE A 32 2.97 -8.98 5.32
C PHE A 32 1.78 -8.85 4.35
N PHE A 33 2.01 -8.87 3.03
CA PHE A 33 0.96 -8.70 2.02
C PHE A 33 -0.20 -9.72 2.15
N PRO A 34 0.03 -11.05 2.25
CA PRO A 34 -1.06 -12.01 2.42
C PRO A 34 -1.76 -11.86 3.78
N SER A 35 -1.03 -11.49 4.83
CA SER A 35 -1.60 -11.26 6.16
C SER A 35 -2.57 -10.08 6.16
N VAL A 36 -2.17 -8.96 5.56
CA VAL A 36 -3.00 -7.77 5.40
C VAL A 36 -4.23 -8.09 4.53
N ARG A 37 -4.04 -8.79 3.41
CA ARG A 37 -5.14 -9.24 2.56
C ARG A 37 -6.16 -10.05 3.35
N PHE A 38 -5.70 -11.06 4.10
CA PHE A 38 -6.56 -11.90 4.91
C PHE A 38 -7.32 -11.11 5.98
N PHE A 39 -6.65 -10.17 6.65
CA PHE A 39 -7.26 -9.32 7.67
C PHE A 39 -8.34 -8.40 7.09
N LEU A 40 -8.06 -7.71 5.98
CA LEU A 40 -9.03 -6.85 5.30
C LEU A 40 -10.24 -7.64 4.79
N ASP A 41 -9.98 -8.81 4.19
CA ASP A 41 -11.02 -9.69 3.64
C ASP A 41 -12.00 -10.20 4.71
N ARG A 42 -11.49 -10.46 5.92
CA ARG A 42 -12.26 -11.03 7.03
C ARG A 42 -12.91 -9.98 7.93
N VAL A 43 -12.25 -8.87 8.21
CA VAL A 43 -12.74 -7.87 9.17
C VAL A 43 -13.50 -6.75 8.47
N LEU A 44 -12.89 -6.13 7.48
CA LEU A 44 -13.45 -4.91 6.87
C LEU A 44 -14.46 -5.27 5.79
N PHE A 45 -14.11 -6.05 4.78
CA PHE A 45 -15.02 -6.29 3.67
C PHE A 45 -16.21 -7.18 4.03
N GLU A 46 -16.05 -8.09 4.98
CA GLU A 46 -17.18 -8.88 5.47
C GLU A 46 -18.17 -8.00 6.24
N ARG A 47 -17.68 -7.11 7.10
CA ARG A 47 -18.54 -6.20 7.88
C ARG A 47 -19.18 -5.15 7.00
N VAL A 48 -18.40 -4.50 6.14
CA VAL A 48 -18.87 -3.47 5.19
C VAL A 48 -19.80 -4.08 4.14
N GLY A 49 -19.46 -5.24 3.58
CA GLY A 49 -20.32 -5.93 2.62
C GLY A 49 -21.65 -6.36 3.25
N ARG A 50 -21.63 -6.91 4.47
CA ARG A 50 -22.87 -7.21 5.20
C ARG A 50 -23.68 -5.94 5.49
N GLN A 51 -23.04 -4.86 5.90
CA GLN A 51 -23.72 -3.63 6.29
C GLN A 51 -24.29 -2.84 5.09
N LEU A 52 -23.56 -2.78 3.97
CA LEU A 52 -23.99 -2.09 2.75
C LEU A 52 -25.04 -2.89 1.96
N ILE A 53 -24.91 -4.22 1.89
CA ILE A 53 -25.80 -5.06 1.06
C ILE A 53 -27.07 -5.48 1.81
N PHE A 54 -26.99 -5.70 3.14
CA PHE A 54 -28.11 -6.24 3.94
C PHE A 54 -28.75 -5.22 4.90
N GLY A 55 -28.46 -3.92 4.77
CA GLY A 55 -28.94 -2.89 5.70
C GLY A 55 -30.40 -3.09 6.15
N LYS A 56 -30.64 -3.07 7.47
CA LYS A 56 -31.92 -3.21 8.24
C LYS A 56 -33.04 -4.14 7.72
N GLY A 57 -32.78 -4.97 6.72
CA GLY A 57 -33.73 -5.86 6.05
C GLY A 57 -33.50 -7.31 6.45
N TYR A 58 -33.61 -7.59 7.75
CA TYR A 58 -33.77 -8.95 8.23
C TYR A 58 -35.16 -9.45 7.81
N GLN A 59 -35.33 -10.20 6.71
CA GLN A 59 -36.31 -11.31 6.66
C GLN A 59 -36.53 -12.11 5.36
N MET A 60 -35.98 -11.79 4.18
CA MET A 60 -36.42 -12.49 2.94
C MET A 60 -35.31 -13.17 2.15
N LEU A 61 -34.48 -14.03 2.75
CA LEU A 61 -33.22 -14.43 2.08
C LEU A 61 -32.72 -15.86 2.25
N ASP A 62 -33.59 -16.86 2.44
CA ASP A 62 -33.12 -18.26 2.33
C ASP A 62 -33.02 -18.78 0.88
N THR A 63 -33.70 -18.16 -0.09
CA THR A 63 -33.54 -18.48 -1.53
C THR A 63 -32.46 -17.65 -2.24
N ASN A 64 -32.26 -16.36 -1.90
CA ASN A 64 -31.18 -15.55 -2.51
C ASN A 64 -29.84 -15.61 -1.74
N LYS A 65 -29.65 -16.60 -0.88
CA LYS A 65 -28.44 -16.73 -0.03
C LYS A 65 -27.17 -16.97 -0.85
N THR A 66 -27.27 -17.70 -1.96
CA THR A 66 -26.18 -17.94 -2.92
C THR A 66 -25.87 -16.69 -3.74
N ASP A 67 -26.88 -16.02 -4.29
CA ASP A 67 -26.70 -14.81 -5.11
C ASP A 67 -26.14 -13.65 -4.29
N ASN A 68 -26.56 -13.51 -3.03
CA ASN A 68 -26.01 -12.49 -2.15
C ASN A 68 -24.58 -12.81 -1.71
N LYS A 69 -24.23 -14.09 -1.52
CA LYS A 69 -22.83 -14.49 -1.31
C LYS A 69 -21.97 -14.10 -2.51
N ASN A 70 -22.44 -14.34 -3.73
CA ASN A 70 -21.72 -13.97 -4.95
C ASN A 70 -21.54 -12.45 -5.08
N LYS A 71 -22.55 -11.65 -4.70
CA LYS A 71 -22.44 -10.18 -4.64
C LYS A 71 -21.41 -9.72 -3.62
N VAL A 72 -21.40 -10.33 -2.43
CA VAL A 72 -20.40 -10.02 -1.38
C VAL A 72 -19.00 -10.39 -1.84
N ILE A 73 -18.80 -11.52 -2.54
CA ILE A 73 -17.50 -11.93 -3.09
C ILE A 73 -17.03 -10.92 -4.14
N LYS A 74 -17.90 -10.52 -5.07
CA LYS A 74 -17.56 -9.49 -6.09
C LYS A 74 -17.21 -8.14 -5.46
N PHE A 75 -17.94 -7.73 -4.42
CA PHE A 75 -17.63 -6.51 -3.66
C PHE A 75 -16.28 -6.61 -2.93
N LYS A 76 -15.96 -7.77 -2.34
CA LYS A 76 -14.65 -8.02 -1.71
C LYS A 76 -13.52 -7.86 -2.72
N GLU A 77 -13.67 -8.44 -3.91
CA GLU A 77 -12.67 -8.33 -4.98
C GLU A 77 -12.48 -6.89 -5.46
N SER A 78 -13.56 -6.13 -5.64
CA SER A 78 -13.46 -4.72 -6.07
C SER A 78 -12.90 -3.82 -4.98
N ALA A 79 -13.29 -4.03 -3.72
CA ALA A 79 -12.79 -3.27 -2.60
C ALA A 79 -11.30 -3.51 -2.36
N TRP A 80 -10.83 -4.77 -2.51
CA TRP A 80 -9.39 -5.07 -2.47
C TRP A 80 -8.63 -4.31 -3.56
N LYS A 81 -9.12 -4.34 -4.82
CA LYS A 81 -8.50 -3.59 -5.91
C LYS A 81 -8.44 -2.09 -5.61
N CYS A 82 -9.55 -1.52 -5.14
CA CYS A 82 -9.63 -0.11 -4.79
C CYS A 82 -8.60 0.27 -3.71
N ILE A 83 -8.52 -0.48 -2.62
CA ILE A 83 -7.56 -0.20 -1.54
C ILE A 83 -6.12 -0.35 -2.03
N TYR A 84 -5.83 -1.35 -2.88
CA TYR A 84 -4.51 -1.55 -3.45
C TYR A 84 -4.07 -0.37 -4.34
N PHE A 85 -4.94 0.10 -5.23
CA PHE A 85 -4.62 1.23 -6.09
C PHE A 85 -4.51 2.53 -5.28
N LEU A 86 -5.45 2.79 -4.36
CA LEU A 86 -5.38 3.96 -3.50
C LEU A 86 -4.11 3.97 -2.65
N SER A 87 -3.73 2.85 -2.03
CA SER A 87 -2.52 2.79 -1.21
C SER A 87 -1.26 3.03 -2.06
N ALA A 88 -1.20 2.48 -3.27
CA ALA A 88 -0.11 2.73 -4.21
C ALA A 88 -0.05 4.21 -4.63
N GLU A 89 -1.19 4.83 -4.93
CA GLU A 89 -1.26 6.26 -5.26
C GLU A 89 -0.83 7.15 -4.09
N PHE A 90 -1.30 6.87 -2.86
CA PHE A 90 -0.87 7.60 -1.67
C PHE A 90 0.63 7.45 -1.41
N LEU A 91 1.18 6.24 -1.59
CA LEU A 91 2.60 6.00 -1.43
C LEU A 91 3.41 6.75 -2.51
N ALA A 92 2.98 6.68 -3.76
CA ALA A 92 3.61 7.41 -4.85
C ALA A 92 3.60 8.91 -4.58
N LEU A 93 2.46 9.49 -4.20
CA LEU A 93 2.35 10.90 -3.82
C LEU A 93 3.23 11.24 -2.63
N TYR A 94 3.26 10.41 -1.58
CA TYR A 94 4.08 10.65 -0.39
C TYR A 94 5.58 10.68 -0.71
N VAL A 95 6.06 9.71 -1.49
CA VAL A 95 7.47 9.63 -1.90
C VAL A 95 7.81 10.79 -2.84
N THR A 96 7.02 11.01 -3.88
CA THR A 96 7.29 12.06 -4.87
C THR A 96 7.18 13.47 -4.32
N SER A 97 6.32 13.72 -3.33
CA SER A 97 6.14 15.07 -2.77
C SER A 97 7.40 15.64 -2.13
N LYS A 98 8.30 14.77 -1.63
CA LYS A 98 9.54 15.21 -0.98
C LYS A 98 10.69 15.43 -1.96
N GLU A 99 10.50 15.07 -3.22
CA GLU A 99 11.60 15.00 -4.15
C GLU A 99 11.75 16.29 -4.99
N PRO A 100 12.99 16.80 -5.14
CA PRO A 100 13.23 18.08 -5.80
C PRO A 100 12.89 18.05 -7.29
N TRP A 101 12.92 16.88 -7.93
CA TRP A 101 12.52 16.71 -9.34
C TRP A 101 11.02 16.82 -9.57
N PHE A 102 10.19 16.71 -8.53
CA PHE A 102 8.74 16.86 -8.65
C PHE A 102 8.34 18.30 -9.00
N ASN A 103 9.06 19.29 -8.47
CA ASN A 103 8.82 20.71 -8.74
C ASN A 103 9.60 21.25 -9.95
N ASN A 104 10.73 20.64 -10.30
CA ASN A 104 11.59 21.14 -11.38
C ASN A 104 12.16 20.00 -12.21
N THR A 105 11.65 19.88 -13.44
CA THR A 105 12.02 18.84 -14.43
C THR A 105 13.51 18.85 -14.80
N ARG A 106 14.24 19.94 -14.51
CA ARG A 106 15.69 20.01 -14.72
C ARG A 106 16.46 19.00 -13.86
N HIS A 107 16.00 18.73 -12.63
CA HIS A 107 16.65 17.77 -11.73
C HIS A 107 16.47 16.32 -12.17
N PHE A 108 15.57 16.02 -13.12
CA PHE A 108 15.47 14.69 -13.72
C PHE A 108 16.71 14.35 -14.56
N TRP A 109 17.33 15.34 -15.21
CA TRP A 109 18.45 15.15 -16.13
C TRP A 109 19.81 15.39 -15.48
N VAL A 110 19.88 16.33 -14.54
CA VAL A 110 21.13 16.73 -13.88
C VAL A 110 21.32 15.98 -12.55
N GLY A 111 20.28 15.34 -12.03
CA GLY A 111 20.24 14.81 -10.67
C GLY A 111 19.96 15.91 -9.62
N PRO A 112 19.52 15.53 -8.41
CA PRO A 112 19.53 16.42 -7.26
C PRO A 112 20.97 16.62 -6.76
N GLY A 113 21.39 17.89 -6.59
CA GLY A 113 22.73 18.22 -6.07
C GLY A 113 23.88 17.95 -7.06
N ASP A 114 24.97 17.36 -6.58
CA ASP A 114 26.19 17.03 -7.34
C ASP A 114 26.21 15.57 -7.87
N GLN A 115 25.09 14.85 -7.81
CA GLN A 115 25.00 13.50 -8.37
C GLN A 115 24.94 13.54 -9.89
N VAL A 116 26.03 13.13 -10.53
CA VAL A 116 26.16 13.02 -11.98
C VAL A 116 26.12 11.55 -12.36
N TRP A 117 25.32 11.19 -13.36
CA TRP A 117 25.34 9.84 -13.95
C TRP A 117 26.80 9.47 -14.32
N PRO A 118 27.32 8.29 -13.95
CA PRO A 118 26.60 7.08 -13.51
C PRO A 118 26.46 6.86 -11.99
N ASP A 119 27.00 7.74 -11.14
CA ASP A 119 27.03 7.57 -9.68
C ASP A 119 25.73 8.07 -9.01
N GLN A 120 24.63 7.36 -9.28
CA GLN A 120 23.33 7.67 -8.72
C GLN A 120 23.08 6.83 -7.47
N LYS A 121 22.94 7.49 -6.32
CA LYS A 121 22.57 6.83 -5.06
C LYS A 121 21.04 6.84 -4.91
N ILE A 122 20.53 5.92 -4.10
CA ILE A 122 19.10 5.72 -3.92
C ILE A 122 18.79 5.87 -2.43
N LYS A 123 17.67 6.51 -2.10
CA LYS A 123 17.14 6.53 -0.75
C LYS A 123 16.51 5.18 -0.41
N PHE A 124 16.70 4.74 0.83
CA PHE A 124 16.10 3.52 1.37
C PHE A 124 14.57 3.61 1.49
#